data_AF-A0A6G3X788-F1
#
_entry.id   AF-A0A6G3X788-F1
#
_cell.length_a   1.000
_cell.length_b   1.000
_cell.length_c   1.000
_cell.angle_alpha   90.00
_cell.angle_beta   90.00
_cell.angle_gamma   90.00
#
_symmetry.space_group_name_H-M   'P 1'
#
loop_
_entity.id
_entity.type
_entity.pdbx_description
1 polymer ?
#
loop_
_entity_poly.entity_id
_entity_poly.type
_entity_poly.pdbx_seq_one_letter_code
_entity_poly.pdbx_strand_id
1 'polypeptide(L)' 'MADMPLLEPDPDALRPGTAREPAPDRVTDRSAGGTPEPLRSELTALLGADKVLWKISDLV' A
#
# COMPACT_ATOMS: atom_id res chain seq x y z
N MET A 1 33.83 -7.76 3.40
CA MET A 1 32.51 -7.25 3.83
C MET A 1 32.42 -5.83 3.34
N ALA A 2 31.67 -5.57 2.27
CA ALA A 2 31.40 -4.20 1.84
C ALA A 2 30.33 -3.64 2.76
N ASP A 3 30.66 -2.55 3.45
CA ASP A 3 29.73 -1.79 4.28
C ASP A 3 28.73 -1.08 3.36
N MET A 4 27.43 -1.33 3.52
CA MET A 4 26.41 -0.62 2.76
C MET A 4 26.23 0.75 3.41
N PRO A 5 26.60 1.86 2.74
CA PRO A 5 26.36 3.17 3.30
C PRO A 5 24.86 3.34 3.52
N LEU A 6 24.47 3.60 4.76
CA LEU A 6 23.09 3.92 5.10
C LEU A 6 22.73 5.22 4.39
N LEU A 7 21.77 5.17 3.47
CA LEU A 7 21.20 6.38 2.88
C LEU A 7 20.33 7.05 3.95
N GLU A 8 20.70 8.25 4.37
CA GLU A 8 19.86 9.05 5.26
C GLU A 8 18.59 9.46 4.49
N PRO A 9 17.39 9.03 4.93
CA PRO A 9 16.16 9.41 4.27
C PRO A 9 15.91 10.91 4.49
N ASP A 10 15.50 11.61 3.43
CA ASP A 10 15.08 13.01 3.52
C ASP A 10 13.87 13.13 4.46
N PRO A 11 14.00 13.77 5.64
CA PRO A 11 12.93 13.87 6.60
C PRO A 11 11.74 14.69 6.08
N ASP A 12 11.95 15.59 5.12
CA ASP A 12 10.89 16.41 4.55
C ASP A 12 10.04 15.61 3.52
N ALA A 13 10.52 14.46 3.04
CA ALA A 13 9.77 13.60 2.10
C ALA A 13 8.48 13.01 2.70
N LEU A 14 8.41 12.85 4.03
CA LEU A 14 7.25 12.33 4.74
C LEU A 14 6.43 13.42 5.44
N ARG A 15 6.91 14.67 5.44
CA ARG A 15 6.18 15.76 6.10
C ARG A 15 4.97 16.17 5.25
N PRO A 16 3.86 16.57 5.88
CA PRO A 16 2.74 17.16 5.17
C PRO A 16 3.19 18.47 4.50
N GLY A 17 3.51 18.41 3.21
CA GLY A 17 3.87 19.56 2.38
C GLY A 17 2.67 20.11 1.60
N THR A 18 2.96 21.00 0.63
CA THR A 18 1.99 21.44 -0.38
C THR A 18 1.39 20.25 -1.12
N ALA A 19 0.12 20.35 -1.53
CA ALA A 19 -0.58 19.30 -2.26
C ALA A 19 0.29 18.79 -3.42
N ARG A 20 0.56 17.48 -3.43
CA ARG A 20 1.38 16.80 -4.43
C ARG A 20 0.47 16.04 -5.38
N GLU A 21 0.76 16.15 -6.66
CA GLU A 21 0.11 15.32 -7.68
C GLU A 21 0.34 13.84 -7.35
N PRO A 22 -0.71 13.00 -7.46
CA PRO A 22 -0.55 11.57 -7.25
C PRO A 22 0.49 10.97 -8.17
N ALA A 23 1.16 9.91 -7.70
CA ALA A 23 2.09 9.16 -8.55
C ALA A 23 1.35 8.61 -9.79
N PRO A 24 1.98 8.58 -10.98
CA PRO A 24 1.32 8.15 -12.22
C PRO A 24 0.78 6.71 -12.18
N ASP A 25 1.38 5.86 -11.36
CA ASP A 25 1.02 4.48 -11.11
C ASP A 25 -0.06 4.31 -10.03
N ARG A 26 -0.53 5.40 -9.41
CA ARG A 26 -1.60 5.34 -8.42
C ARG A 26 -2.89 4.85 -9.07
N VAL A 27 -3.50 3.85 -8.44
CA VAL A 27 -4.85 3.38 -8.77
C VAL A 27 -5.86 4.52 -8.60
N THR A 28 -6.73 4.71 -9.60
CA THR A 28 -7.80 5.74 -9.53
C THR A 28 -8.69 5.55 -8.30
N ASP A 29 -9.22 6.64 -7.74
CA ASP A 29 -10.02 6.58 -6.50
C ASP A 29 -11.25 5.67 -6.61
N ARG A 30 -11.84 5.54 -7.81
CA ARG A 30 -12.94 4.61 -8.09
C ARG A 30 -12.58 3.15 -7.78
N SER A 31 -11.31 2.79 -7.96
CA SER A 31 -10.80 1.42 -7.79
C SER A 31 -9.95 1.25 -6.52
N ALA A 32 -9.68 2.33 -5.79
CA ALA A 32 -8.85 2.33 -4.59
C ALA A 32 -9.57 1.80 -3.32
N GLY A 33 -10.85 1.46 -3.41
CA GLY A 33 -11.65 0.93 -2.29
C GLY A 33 -11.27 -0.49 -1.82
N GLY A 34 -10.36 -1.16 -2.53
CA GLY A 34 -9.96 -2.55 -2.27
C GLY A 34 -10.97 -3.58 -2.78
N THR A 35 -10.79 -4.84 -2.36
CA THR A 35 -11.67 -5.95 -2.77
C THR A 35 -13.09 -5.74 -2.24
N PRO A 36 -14.13 -5.71 -3.09
CA PRO A 36 -15.51 -5.50 -2.65
C PRO A 36 -16.09 -6.74 -1.92
N GLU A 37 -17.13 -6.53 -1.13
CA GLU A 37 -18.00 -7.61 -0.65
C GLU A 37 -18.98 -8.06 -1.75
N PRO A 38 -19.39 -9.34 -1.80
CA PRO A 38 -19.05 -10.44 -0.89
C PRO A 38 -17.72 -11.14 -1.22
N LEU A 39 -17.05 -10.75 -2.31
CA LEU A 39 -15.86 -11.44 -2.80
C LEU A 39 -14.75 -11.54 -1.73
N ARG A 40 -14.55 -10.49 -0.92
CA ARG A 40 -13.57 -10.53 0.17
C ARG A 40 -13.90 -11.60 1.20
N SER A 41 -15.14 -11.68 1.66
CA SER A 41 -15.56 -12.68 2.65
C SER A 41 -15.48 -14.10 2.09
N GLU A 42 -15.85 -14.30 0.82
CA GLU A 42 -15.72 -15.58 0.12
C GLU A 42 -14.25 -16.02 -0.01
N LEU A 43 -13.35 -15.12 -0.42
CA LEU A 43 -11.92 -15.40 -0.50
C LEU A 43 -11.32 -15.71 0.88
N THR A 44 -11.77 -15.01 1.92
CA THR A 44 -11.33 -15.24 3.30
C THR A 44 -11.73 -16.63 3.78
N ALA A 45 -12.94 -17.07 3.45
CA ALA A 45 -13.41 -18.41 3.78
C ALA A 45 -12.62 -19.50 3.03
N LEU A 46 -12.22 -19.23 1.78
CA LEU A 46 -11.50 -20.20 0.94
C LEU A 46 -10.00 -20.29 1.28
N LEU A 47 -9.35 -19.16 1.52
CA LEU A 47 -7.89 -19.05 1.59
C LEU A 47 -7.36 -18.77 3.00
N GLY A 48 -8.24 -18.41 3.94
CA GLY A 48 -7.89 -17.92 5.26
C GLY A 48 -7.53 -16.43 5.26
N ALA A 49 -7.82 -15.75 6.38
CA ALA A 49 -7.65 -14.30 6.51
C ALA A 49 -6.21 -13.84 6.30
N ASP A 50 -5.21 -14.62 6.72
CA ASP A 50 -3.79 -14.29 6.57
C ASP A 50 -3.30 -14.30 5.11
N LYS A 51 -4.11 -14.82 4.19
CA LYS A 51 -3.81 -14.91 2.76
C LYS A 51 -4.59 -13.90 1.92
N VAL A 52 -5.59 -13.24 2.50
CA VAL A 52 -6.41 -12.23 1.82
C VAL A 52 -5.94 -10.85 2.25
N LEU A 53 -4.86 -10.41 1.60
CA LEU A 53 -4.31 -9.06 1.77
C LEU A 53 -5.18 -8.06 1.02
N TRP A 54 -5.67 -7.04 1.73
CA TRP A 54 -6.60 -6.04 1.17
C TRP A 54 -6.40 -4.64 1.73
N LYS A 55 -5.56 -4.48 2.74
CA LYS A 55 -5.20 -3.18 3.29
C LYS A 55 -4.02 -2.61 2.51
N ILE A 56 -3.95 -1.29 2.44
CA ILE A 56 -2.78 -0.59 1.85
C ILE A 56 -1.49 -0.97 2.58
N SER A 57 -1.56 -1.23 3.90
CA SER A 57 -0.42 -1.71 4.70
C SER A 57 0.09 -3.08 4.31
N ASP A 58 -0.68 -3.88 3.56
CA ASP A 58 -0.25 -5.20 3.14
C ASP A 58 0.66 -5.15 1.89
N LEU A 59 0.82 -3.96 1.29
CA LEU A 59 1.64 -3.72 0.10
C LEU A 59 3.10 -3.35 0.44
N VAL A 60 3.40 -3.05 1.70
CA VAL A 60 4.72 -2.57 2.20
C VAL A 60 5.47 -3.62 3.00
#